data_AF-A0A497SKP1-F1
#
_entry.id   AF-A0A497SKP1-F1
#
_cell.length_a   1.000
_cell.length_b   1.000
_cell.length_c   1.000
_cell.angle_alpha   90.00
_cell.angle_beta   90.00
_cell.angle_gamma   90.00
#
_symmetry.space_group_name_H-M   'P 1'
#
loop_
_entity.id
_entity.type
_entity.pdbx_description
1 polymer ?
#
loop_
_entity_poly.entity_id
_entity_poly.type
_entity_poly.pdbx_seq_one_letter_code
_entity_poly.pdbx_strand_id
1 'polypeptide(L)'
;KENYYSAASFAFSKSISYKYGIKLIELFESKDKKTLLKNYLNYIESKIFEINTSNIELYAITEERLSETHNNLELAWKDYYNEDYTQSMYYASFADQRLYTAISWMDYADQFPQYIKADRNPKEAANEILSETSSILTYISLTTSNSLLSNAYAMLEKTKDNYNSEKYYASIIAGIKSYVNAELASEILYKEDEYLVELHRRRALAAINKTNSVIGQSYFEYAESLKEEDPSASLVYYTYAEKLSNLNQLLNQDFKPEEIKPSEFLTPVSCNYKTAIWFLTISVILCFIAGVIAGKIWK
;
A
#
# COMPACT_ATOMS: atom_id res chain seq x y z
N LYS A 1 -20.80 -2.62 -13.34
CA LYS A 1 -19.62 -3.52 -13.43
C LYS A 1 -19.63 -4.35 -12.16
N GLU A 2 -19.48 -5.66 -12.27
CA GLU A 2 -19.42 -6.55 -11.12
C GLU A 2 -18.04 -6.39 -10.45
N ASN A 3 -18.02 -6.18 -9.13
CA ASN A 3 -16.81 -5.87 -8.35
C ASN A 3 -16.07 -7.17 -7.96
N TYR A 4 -15.59 -7.92 -8.95
CA TYR A 4 -15.02 -9.25 -8.72
C TYR A 4 -13.69 -9.21 -7.97
N TYR A 5 -12.83 -8.21 -8.22
CA TYR A 5 -11.54 -8.13 -7.53
C TYR A 5 -11.69 -7.72 -6.07
N SER A 6 -12.59 -6.78 -5.77
CA SER A 6 -12.84 -6.39 -4.37
C SER A 6 -13.46 -7.54 -3.58
N ALA A 7 -14.40 -8.29 -4.18
CA ALA A 7 -14.95 -9.51 -3.58
C ALA A 7 -13.86 -10.57 -3.32
N ALA A 8 -12.94 -10.79 -4.27
CA ALA A 8 -11.81 -11.70 -4.10
C ALA A 8 -10.83 -11.21 -3.02
N SER A 9 -10.56 -9.90 -2.94
CA SER A 9 -9.68 -9.30 -1.94
C SER A 9 -10.27 -9.35 -0.54
N PHE A 10 -11.58 -9.10 -0.39
CA PHE A 10 -12.29 -9.32 0.87
C PHE A 10 -12.28 -10.80 1.28
N ALA A 11 -12.58 -11.69 0.33
CA ALA A 11 -12.52 -13.13 0.58
C ALA A 11 -11.11 -13.55 1.03
N PHE A 12 -10.07 -13.02 0.41
CA PHE A 12 -8.68 -13.26 0.79
C PHE A 12 -8.33 -12.75 2.19
N SER A 13 -8.73 -11.51 2.52
CA SER A 13 -8.51 -10.95 3.86
C SER A 13 -9.11 -11.85 4.94
N LYS A 14 -10.29 -12.41 4.70
CA LYS A 14 -10.94 -13.35 5.62
C LYS A 14 -10.37 -14.77 5.52
N SER A 15 -9.86 -15.19 4.36
CA SER A 15 -9.40 -16.56 4.12
C SER A 15 -8.19 -16.92 4.98
N ILE A 16 -7.34 -15.94 5.34
CA ILE A 16 -6.24 -16.13 6.30
C ILE A 16 -6.79 -16.57 7.66
N SER A 17 -7.75 -15.83 8.22
CA SER A 17 -8.37 -16.17 9.50
C SER A 17 -9.12 -17.50 9.45
N TYR A 18 -9.83 -17.78 8.35
CA TYR A 18 -10.52 -19.06 8.17
C TYR A 18 -9.54 -20.24 8.06
N LYS A 19 -8.48 -20.11 7.25
CA LYS A 19 -7.45 -21.15 7.11
C LYS A 19 -6.80 -21.43 8.45
N TYR A 20 -6.41 -20.37 9.17
CA TYR A 20 -5.83 -20.50 10.49
C TYR A 20 -6.78 -21.19 11.47
N GLY A 21 -8.06 -20.81 11.51
CA GLY A 21 -9.05 -21.43 12.38
C GLY A 21 -9.22 -22.93 12.12
N ILE A 22 -9.31 -23.34 10.85
CA ILE A 22 -9.39 -24.76 10.47
C ILE A 22 -8.11 -25.50 10.90
N LYS A 23 -6.94 -24.92 10.63
CA LYS A 23 -5.67 -25.54 10.97
C LYS A 23 -5.38 -25.60 12.47
N LEU A 24 -5.91 -24.67 13.25
CA LEU A 24 -5.89 -24.74 14.70
C LEU A 24 -6.70 -25.92 15.24
N ILE A 25 -7.88 -26.19 14.67
CA ILE A 25 -8.69 -27.35 15.05
C ILE A 25 -7.90 -28.63 14.79
N GLU A 26 -7.33 -28.78 13.59
CA GLU A 26 -6.45 -29.93 13.25
C GLU A 26 -5.26 -30.06 14.22
N LEU A 27 -4.65 -28.94 14.58
CA LEU A 27 -3.52 -28.91 15.52
C LEU A 27 -3.93 -29.34 16.93
N PHE A 28 -5.08 -28.89 17.44
CA PHE A 28 -5.52 -29.22 18.78
C PHE A 28 -6.08 -30.64 18.91
N GLU A 29 -6.64 -31.19 17.83
CA GLU A 29 -7.06 -32.59 17.77
C GLU A 29 -5.90 -33.57 17.57
N SER A 30 -4.76 -33.10 17.05
CA SER A 30 -3.59 -33.94 16.80
C SER A 30 -2.90 -34.39 18.10
N LYS A 31 -2.62 -35.69 18.18
CA LYS A 31 -1.75 -36.29 19.22
C LYS A 31 -0.27 -35.93 19.04
N ASP A 32 0.15 -35.64 17.80
CA ASP A 32 1.51 -35.24 17.44
C ASP A 32 1.48 -33.92 16.67
N LYS A 33 1.38 -32.82 17.44
CA LYS A 33 1.34 -31.45 16.92
C LYS A 33 2.58 -31.10 16.10
N LYS A 34 3.74 -31.59 16.57
CA LYS A 34 5.05 -31.31 15.97
C LYS A 34 5.12 -31.91 14.56
N THR A 35 4.83 -33.20 14.41
CA THR A 35 4.83 -33.83 13.08
C THR A 35 3.78 -33.24 12.16
N LEU A 36 2.56 -32.97 12.67
CA LEU A 36 1.51 -32.34 11.86
C LEU A 36 1.95 -30.98 11.30
N LEU A 37 2.47 -30.10 12.15
CA LEU A 37 2.89 -28.77 11.74
C LEU A 37 4.11 -28.81 10.81
N LYS A 38 5.10 -29.68 11.11
CA LYS A 38 6.25 -29.89 10.23
C LYS A 38 5.82 -30.32 8.83
N ASN A 39 4.88 -31.26 8.73
CA ASN A 39 4.37 -31.72 7.44
C ASN A 39 3.64 -30.61 6.69
N TYR A 40 2.91 -29.74 7.39
CA TYR A 40 2.22 -28.61 6.78
C TYR A 40 3.20 -27.55 6.25
N LEU A 41 4.24 -27.21 7.02
CA LEU A 41 5.30 -26.30 6.58
C LEU A 41 6.00 -26.83 5.32
N ASN A 42 6.44 -28.09 5.35
CA ASN A 42 7.05 -28.76 4.21
C ASN A 42 6.12 -28.82 2.99
N TYR A 43 4.81 -29.01 3.21
CA TYR A 43 3.81 -28.98 2.14
C TYR A 43 3.78 -27.62 1.44
N ILE A 44 3.73 -26.52 2.20
CA ILE A 44 3.73 -25.16 1.64
C ILE A 44 5.02 -24.92 0.85
N GLU A 45 6.18 -25.25 1.43
CA GLU A 45 7.49 -25.12 0.77
C GLU A 45 7.55 -25.89 -0.55
N SER A 46 7.02 -27.12 -0.58
CA SER A 46 7.02 -27.96 -1.78
C SER A 46 6.17 -27.41 -2.94
N LYS A 47 5.32 -26.41 -2.66
CA LYS A 47 4.42 -25.77 -3.62
C LYS A 47 4.92 -24.41 -4.11
N ILE A 48 6.02 -23.91 -3.54
CA ILE A 48 6.68 -22.69 -4.04
C ILE A 48 7.23 -22.98 -5.43
N PHE A 49 7.00 -22.05 -6.36
CA PHE A 49 7.31 -22.20 -7.78
C PHE A 49 8.17 -21.03 -8.29
N GLU A 50 8.84 -21.24 -9.41
CA GLU A 50 9.54 -20.18 -10.13
C GLU A 50 8.57 -19.42 -11.05
N ILE A 51 8.64 -18.09 -11.01
CA ILE A 51 7.75 -17.22 -11.77
C ILE A 51 8.07 -17.35 -13.26
N ASN A 52 7.07 -17.74 -14.05
CA ASN A 52 7.21 -17.90 -15.50
C ASN A 52 6.18 -17.07 -16.25
N THR A 53 6.37 -15.75 -16.26
CA THR A 53 5.58 -14.85 -17.10
C THR A 53 6.45 -13.73 -17.65
N SER A 54 6.10 -13.27 -18.85
CA SER A 54 6.70 -12.10 -19.48
C SER A 54 5.93 -10.80 -19.17
N ASN A 55 4.77 -10.89 -18.52
CA ASN A 55 4.02 -9.73 -18.06
C ASN A 55 4.62 -9.22 -16.76
N ILE A 56 5.19 -8.03 -16.78
CA ILE A 56 5.99 -7.52 -15.67
C ILE A 56 5.16 -7.11 -14.45
N GLU A 57 3.93 -6.64 -14.64
CA GLU A 57 3.03 -6.36 -13.52
C GLU A 57 2.67 -7.65 -12.77
N LEU A 58 2.39 -8.71 -13.54
CA LEU A 58 2.04 -10.02 -13.00
C LEU A 58 3.25 -10.74 -12.41
N TYR A 59 4.43 -10.57 -13.01
CA TYR A 59 5.69 -11.01 -12.42
C TYR A 59 5.89 -10.34 -11.07
N ALA A 60 5.79 -9.01 -11.02
CA ALA A 60 6.09 -8.23 -9.83
C ALA A 60 5.13 -8.55 -8.68
N ILE A 61 3.82 -8.61 -8.94
CA ILE A 61 2.84 -8.94 -7.90
C ILE A 61 3.00 -10.38 -7.42
N THR A 62 3.36 -11.32 -8.30
CA THR A 62 3.64 -12.71 -7.92
C THR A 62 4.89 -12.81 -7.07
N GLU A 63 5.96 -12.10 -7.43
CA GLU A 63 7.20 -12.05 -6.65
C GLU A 63 6.97 -11.44 -5.27
N GLU A 64 6.14 -10.40 -5.17
CA GLU A 64 5.72 -9.87 -3.87
C GLU A 64 5.05 -10.96 -3.01
N ARG A 65 4.08 -11.69 -3.57
CA ARG A 65 3.36 -12.73 -2.82
C ARG A 65 4.27 -13.88 -2.42
N LEU A 66 5.16 -14.34 -3.30
CA LEU A 66 6.16 -15.36 -2.97
C LEU A 66 7.15 -14.86 -1.90
N SER A 67 7.56 -13.59 -1.95
CA SER A 67 8.39 -13.03 -0.88
C SER A 67 7.67 -13.03 0.46
N GLU A 68 6.39 -12.64 0.50
CA GLU A 68 5.58 -12.72 1.70
C GLU A 68 5.41 -14.16 2.19
N THR A 69 5.24 -15.14 1.28
CA THR A 69 5.22 -16.57 1.63
C THR A 69 6.51 -16.99 2.32
N HIS A 70 7.68 -16.66 1.75
CA HIS A 70 8.97 -16.99 2.34
C HIS A 70 9.16 -16.37 3.73
N ASN A 71 8.85 -15.08 3.88
CA ASN A 71 9.02 -14.40 5.16
C ASN A 71 8.10 -15.00 6.24
N ASN A 72 6.87 -15.37 5.89
CA ASN A 72 5.96 -16.03 6.83
C ASN A 72 6.41 -17.47 7.14
N LEU A 73 6.97 -18.21 6.18
CA LEU A 73 7.55 -19.53 6.45
C LEU A 73 8.74 -19.45 7.40
N GLU A 74 9.61 -18.45 7.25
CA GLU A 74 10.74 -18.23 8.16
C GLU A 74 10.26 -18.00 9.60
N LEU A 75 9.26 -17.13 9.78
CA LEU A 75 8.62 -16.90 11.08
C LEU A 75 7.95 -18.18 11.62
N ALA A 76 7.27 -18.92 10.75
CA ALA A 76 6.62 -20.17 11.14
C ALA A 76 7.64 -21.22 11.59
N TRP A 77 8.77 -21.38 10.90
CA TRP A 77 9.84 -22.28 11.29
C TRP A 77 10.49 -21.85 12.60
N LYS A 78 10.76 -20.55 12.77
CA LYS A 78 11.29 -19.99 14.01
C LYS A 78 10.40 -20.38 15.19
N ASP A 79 9.10 -20.16 15.09
CA ASP A 79 8.15 -20.48 16.17
C ASP A 79 7.97 -21.99 16.36
N TYR A 80 8.05 -22.78 15.29
CA TYR A 80 8.07 -24.24 15.35
C TYR A 80 9.24 -24.75 16.19
N TYR A 81 10.45 -24.22 15.99
CA TYR A 81 11.63 -24.61 16.76
C TYR A 81 11.60 -24.10 18.21
N ASN A 82 10.88 -23.01 18.46
CA ASN A 82 10.61 -22.50 19.81
C ASN A 82 9.45 -23.22 20.52
N GLU A 83 8.86 -24.25 19.88
CA GLU A 83 7.69 -25.01 20.37
C GLU A 83 6.41 -24.17 20.54
N ASP A 84 6.35 -22.97 19.96
CA ASP A 84 5.12 -22.18 19.83
C ASP A 84 4.34 -22.62 18.58
N TYR A 85 3.73 -23.79 18.68
CA TYR A 85 3.01 -24.39 17.56
C TYR A 85 1.76 -23.60 17.14
N THR A 86 1.17 -22.82 18.04
CA THR A 86 0.01 -21.97 17.73
C THR A 86 0.44 -20.81 16.85
N GLN A 87 1.48 -20.09 17.25
CA GLN A 87 2.00 -18.97 16.48
C GLN A 87 2.64 -19.42 15.16
N SER A 88 3.35 -20.56 15.19
CA SER A 88 3.87 -21.18 13.98
C SER A 88 2.74 -21.57 13.00
N MET A 89 1.63 -22.13 13.50
CA MET A 89 0.47 -22.43 12.67
C MET A 89 -0.20 -21.19 12.07
N TYR A 90 -0.20 -20.07 12.80
CA TYR A 90 -0.67 -18.80 12.28
C TYR A 90 0.16 -18.35 11.07
N TYR A 91 1.48 -18.29 11.23
CA TYR A 91 2.37 -17.88 10.14
C TYR A 91 2.37 -18.88 8.98
N ALA A 92 2.28 -20.19 9.25
CA ALA A 92 2.12 -21.21 8.21
C ALA A 92 0.83 -20.99 7.40
N SER A 93 -0.28 -20.73 8.07
CA SER A 93 -1.57 -20.45 7.42
C SER A 93 -1.53 -19.16 6.61
N PHE A 94 -0.82 -18.14 7.10
CA PHE A 94 -0.58 -16.91 6.36
C PHE A 94 0.25 -17.17 5.09
N ALA A 95 1.33 -17.94 5.20
CA ALA A 95 2.18 -18.32 4.08
C ALA A 95 1.41 -19.10 3.01
N ASP A 96 0.57 -20.08 3.42
CA ASP A 96 -0.30 -20.86 2.52
C ASP A 96 -1.25 -19.96 1.74
N GLN A 97 -1.86 -18.96 2.39
CA GLN A 97 -2.73 -18.01 1.70
C GLN A 97 -1.96 -17.09 0.74
N ARG A 98 -0.77 -16.62 1.11
CA ARG A 98 0.08 -15.85 0.18
C ARG A 98 0.52 -16.67 -1.01
N LEU A 99 0.84 -17.95 -0.80
CA LEU A 99 1.18 -18.85 -1.89
C LEU A 99 -0.02 -19.11 -2.81
N TYR A 100 -1.21 -19.32 -2.24
CA TYR A 100 -2.44 -19.46 -3.02
C TYR A 100 -2.72 -18.25 -3.92
N THR A 101 -2.50 -17.03 -3.41
CA THR A 101 -2.66 -15.82 -4.24
C THR A 101 -1.56 -15.64 -5.26
N ALA A 102 -0.32 -16.06 -4.99
CA ALA A 102 0.74 -16.12 -5.99
C ALA A 102 0.36 -17.07 -7.15
N ILE A 103 -0.15 -18.26 -6.82
CA ILE A 103 -0.64 -19.24 -7.82
C ILE A 103 -1.77 -18.64 -8.64
N SER A 104 -2.75 -18.00 -7.98
CA SER A 104 -3.90 -17.38 -8.66
C SER A 104 -3.47 -16.27 -9.63
N TRP A 105 -2.49 -15.46 -9.27
CA TRP A 105 -1.92 -14.44 -10.16
C TRP A 105 -1.19 -15.04 -11.35
N MET A 106 -0.51 -16.17 -11.16
CA MET A 106 0.12 -16.88 -12.26
C MET A 106 -0.87 -17.53 -13.20
N ASP A 107 -1.90 -18.20 -12.69
CA ASP A 107 -2.97 -18.79 -13.50
C ASP A 107 -3.70 -17.69 -14.31
N TYR A 108 -3.82 -16.49 -13.74
CA TYR A 108 -4.38 -15.33 -14.43
C TYR A 108 -3.44 -14.79 -15.52
N ALA A 109 -2.12 -14.89 -15.34
CA ALA A 109 -1.14 -14.37 -16.29
C ALA A 109 -1.19 -15.04 -17.66
N ASP A 110 -1.57 -16.32 -17.71
CA ASP A 110 -1.75 -17.05 -18.96
C ASP A 110 -2.87 -16.46 -19.85
N GLN A 111 -3.76 -15.65 -19.27
CA GLN A 111 -4.84 -14.98 -20.00
C GLN A 111 -4.42 -13.63 -20.62
N PHE A 112 -3.22 -13.14 -20.29
CA PHE A 112 -2.70 -11.85 -20.77
C PHE A 112 -1.36 -12.04 -21.50
N PRO A 113 -1.36 -12.55 -22.74
CA PRO A 113 -0.14 -12.70 -23.51
C PRO A 113 0.46 -11.32 -23.84
N GLN A 114 1.68 -11.12 -23.31
CA GLN A 114 2.57 -9.96 -23.47
C GLN A 114 1.98 -8.60 -23.10
N TYR A 115 2.17 -8.22 -21.84
CA TYR A 115 2.27 -6.81 -21.47
C TYR A 115 3.70 -6.56 -20.95
N ILE A 116 4.51 -6.03 -21.85
CA ILE A 116 5.70 -5.21 -21.57
C ILE A 116 6.90 -5.98 -21.00
N LYS A 117 7.95 -6.12 -21.83
CA LYS A 117 9.30 -6.40 -21.34
C LYS A 117 9.84 -5.14 -20.66
N ALA A 118 10.46 -5.29 -19.48
CA ALA A 118 11.31 -4.25 -18.95
C ALA A 118 12.57 -4.13 -19.79
N ASP A 119 12.91 -2.91 -20.18
CA ASP A 119 14.20 -2.62 -20.83
C ASP A 119 15.32 -2.41 -19.78
N ARG A 120 14.96 -2.15 -18.52
CA ARG A 120 15.90 -1.88 -17.43
C ARG A 120 16.22 -3.11 -16.60
N ASN A 121 17.45 -3.16 -16.08
CA ASN A 121 17.86 -4.12 -15.06
C ASN A 121 17.03 -3.91 -13.76
N PRO A 122 16.25 -4.91 -13.30
CA PRO A 122 15.40 -4.77 -12.13
C PRO A 122 16.18 -4.49 -10.84
N LYS A 123 17.44 -4.94 -10.74
CA LYS A 123 18.33 -4.62 -9.61
C LYS A 123 18.60 -3.12 -9.51
N GLU A 124 18.91 -2.49 -10.64
CA GLU A 124 19.20 -1.05 -10.67
C GLU A 124 17.95 -0.24 -10.35
N ALA A 125 16.80 -0.64 -10.90
CA ALA A 125 15.51 -0.03 -10.59
C ALA A 125 15.14 -0.14 -9.11
N ALA A 126 15.32 -1.32 -8.51
CA ALA A 126 15.07 -1.53 -7.09
C ALA A 126 15.99 -0.67 -6.22
N ASN A 127 17.27 -0.56 -6.59
CA ASN A 127 18.23 0.28 -5.85
C ASN A 127 17.89 1.77 -5.92
N GLU A 128 17.45 2.26 -7.09
CA GLU A 128 16.99 3.65 -7.23
C GLU A 128 15.76 3.94 -6.36
N ILE A 129 14.73 3.09 -6.44
CA ILE A 129 13.53 3.22 -5.61
C ILE A 129 13.87 3.17 -4.12
N LEU A 130 14.75 2.26 -3.71
CA LEU A 130 15.21 2.18 -2.33
C LEU A 130 15.89 3.48 -1.88
N SER A 131 16.76 4.05 -2.71
CA SER A 131 17.47 5.30 -2.44
C SER A 131 16.52 6.51 -2.38
N GLU A 132 15.61 6.63 -3.33
CA GLU A 132 14.61 7.71 -3.38
C GLU A 132 13.70 7.67 -2.16
N THR A 133 13.15 6.50 -1.86
CA THR A 133 12.25 6.28 -0.72
C THR A 133 12.94 6.59 0.61
N SER A 134 14.20 6.14 0.78
CA SER A 134 15.00 6.43 1.98
C SER A 134 15.22 7.94 2.15
N SER A 135 15.45 8.66 1.06
CA SER A 135 15.69 10.11 1.06
C SER A 135 14.43 10.88 1.46
N ILE A 136 13.28 10.51 0.87
CA ILE A 136 11.98 11.13 1.19
C ILE A 136 11.59 10.85 2.63
N LEU A 137 11.77 9.62 3.12
CA LEU A 137 11.47 9.29 4.52
C LEU A 137 12.31 10.10 5.50
N THR A 138 13.60 10.26 5.20
CA THR A 138 14.49 11.10 6.00
C THR A 138 13.94 12.52 6.07
N TYR A 139 13.54 13.12 4.95
CA TYR A 139 12.98 14.46 4.93
C TYR A 139 11.65 14.58 5.69
N ILE A 140 10.71 13.67 5.43
CA ILE A 140 9.37 13.72 6.04
C ILE A 140 9.42 13.49 7.55
N SER A 141 10.33 12.63 8.02
CA SER A 141 10.51 12.37 9.45
C SER A 141 10.90 13.61 10.28
N LEU A 142 11.45 14.65 9.65
CA LEU A 142 11.78 15.92 10.31
C LEU A 142 10.55 16.77 10.60
N THR A 143 9.43 16.52 9.93
CA THR A 143 8.25 17.39 9.96
C THR A 143 6.99 16.69 10.47
N THR A 144 6.99 15.36 10.50
CA THR A 144 5.78 14.55 10.71
C THR A 144 6.07 13.38 11.64
N SER A 145 5.11 13.02 12.48
CA SER A 145 5.09 11.74 13.20
C SER A 145 3.65 11.23 13.26
N ASN A 146 3.32 10.23 12.43
CA ASN A 146 2.01 9.59 12.38
C ASN A 146 2.14 8.11 11.98
N SER A 147 1.04 7.38 12.02
CA SER A 147 0.99 5.94 11.71
C SER A 147 1.42 5.64 10.26
N LEU A 148 1.14 6.53 9.30
CA LEU A 148 1.58 6.38 7.92
C LEU A 148 3.10 6.44 7.81
N LEU A 149 3.76 7.34 8.56
CA LEU A 149 5.22 7.36 8.61
C LEU A 149 5.80 6.05 9.19
N SER A 150 5.18 5.50 10.25
CA SER A 150 5.58 4.19 10.78
C SER A 150 5.39 3.06 9.76
N ASN A 151 4.27 3.05 9.03
CA ASN A 151 4.01 2.09 7.96
C ASN A 151 5.02 2.23 6.83
N ALA A 152 5.41 3.46 6.49
CA ALA A 152 6.40 3.73 5.46
C ALA A 152 7.77 3.16 5.83
N TYR A 153 8.22 3.31 7.09
CA TYR A 153 9.44 2.66 7.58
C TYR A 153 9.35 1.14 7.55
N ALA A 154 8.22 0.56 7.96
CA ALA A 154 8.02 -0.89 7.90
C ALA A 154 8.10 -1.43 6.46
N MET A 155 7.57 -0.68 5.49
CA MET A 155 7.69 -1.02 4.07
C MET A 155 9.12 -0.81 3.54
N LEU A 156 9.84 0.21 4.01
CA LEU A 156 11.25 0.44 3.64
C LEU A 156 12.14 -0.72 4.09
N GLU A 157 11.92 -1.27 5.29
CA GLU A 157 12.65 -2.46 5.74
C GLU A 157 12.35 -3.66 4.83
N LYS A 158 11.08 -3.89 4.47
CA LYS A 158 10.72 -4.91 3.48
C LYS A 158 11.40 -4.69 2.11
N THR A 159 11.53 -3.45 1.66
CA THR A 159 12.26 -3.09 0.45
C THR A 159 13.71 -3.55 0.52
N LYS A 160 14.39 -3.30 1.64
CA LYS A 160 15.79 -3.71 1.88
C LYS A 160 15.92 -5.22 1.93
N ASP A 161 15.05 -5.90 2.66
CA ASP A 161 15.06 -7.36 2.79
C ASP A 161 14.87 -8.05 1.44
N ASN A 162 13.90 -7.58 0.65
CA ASN A 162 13.66 -8.07 -0.70
C ASN A 162 14.85 -7.82 -1.63
N TYR A 163 15.45 -6.63 -1.57
CA TYR A 163 16.62 -6.29 -2.38
C TYR A 163 17.83 -7.20 -2.07
N ASN A 164 18.11 -7.40 -0.78
CA ASN A 164 19.20 -8.25 -0.31
C ASN A 164 18.98 -9.73 -0.63
N SER A 165 17.72 -10.14 -0.75
CA SER A 165 17.32 -11.50 -1.15
C SER A 165 17.18 -11.68 -2.68
N GLU A 166 17.62 -10.69 -3.47
CA GLU A 166 17.54 -10.68 -4.94
C GLU A 166 16.12 -10.73 -5.52
N LYS A 167 15.10 -10.43 -4.70
CA LYS A 167 13.69 -10.32 -5.09
C LYS A 167 13.38 -8.89 -5.51
N TYR A 168 13.94 -8.48 -6.65
CA TYR A 168 14.03 -7.07 -7.03
C TYR A 168 12.67 -6.42 -7.33
N TYR A 169 11.72 -7.12 -7.95
CA TYR A 169 10.37 -6.58 -8.20
C TYR A 169 9.55 -6.47 -6.91
N ALA A 170 9.67 -7.42 -6.00
CA ALA A 170 9.09 -7.34 -4.66
C ALA A 170 9.69 -6.16 -3.88
N SER A 171 10.99 -5.89 -4.06
CA SER A 171 11.65 -4.70 -3.51
C SER A 171 11.04 -3.41 -4.09
N ILE A 172 10.89 -3.33 -5.42
CA ILE A 172 10.27 -2.18 -6.10
C ILE A 172 8.84 -1.92 -5.58
N ILE A 173 7.99 -2.95 -5.49
CA ILE A 173 6.62 -2.79 -4.99
C ILE A 173 6.62 -2.31 -3.54
N ALA A 174 7.44 -2.92 -2.66
CA ALA A 174 7.54 -2.49 -1.26
C ALA A 174 8.05 -1.04 -1.15
N GLY A 175 8.99 -0.64 -2.02
CA GLY A 175 9.50 0.72 -2.10
C GLY A 175 8.43 1.72 -2.52
N ILE A 176 7.65 1.40 -3.56
CA ILE A 176 6.49 2.21 -3.97
C ILE A 176 5.48 2.35 -2.81
N LYS A 177 5.17 1.26 -2.11
CA LYS A 177 4.26 1.30 -0.95
C LYS A 177 4.81 2.14 0.19
N SER A 178 6.13 2.09 0.42
CA SER A 178 6.81 2.93 1.41
C SER A 178 6.75 4.41 1.01
N TYR A 179 7.06 4.72 -0.24
CA TYR A 179 6.93 6.07 -0.80
C TYR A 179 5.51 6.63 -0.62
N VAL A 180 4.49 5.87 -0.98
CA VAL A 180 3.09 6.29 -0.85
C VAL A 180 2.71 6.59 0.59
N ASN A 181 3.08 5.73 1.53
CA ASN A 181 2.83 6.00 2.95
C ASN A 181 3.56 7.26 3.42
N ALA A 182 4.78 7.50 2.94
CA ALA A 182 5.54 8.70 3.26
C ALA A 182 4.86 9.97 2.69
N GLU A 183 4.48 9.95 1.40
CA GLU A 183 3.76 11.03 0.72
C GLU A 183 2.47 11.39 1.48
N LEU A 184 1.64 10.39 1.77
CA LEU A 184 0.38 10.59 2.50
C LEU A 184 0.59 11.04 3.95
N ALA A 185 1.67 10.59 4.61
CA ALA A 185 2.00 11.05 5.95
C ALA A 185 2.19 12.57 5.99
N SER A 186 2.79 13.14 4.94
CA SER A 186 2.95 14.59 4.78
C SER A 186 1.63 15.27 4.39
N GLU A 187 0.88 14.73 3.43
CA GLU A 187 -0.32 15.39 2.89
C GLU A 187 -1.46 15.56 3.91
N ILE A 188 -1.70 14.58 4.78
CA ILE A 188 -2.78 14.59 5.77
C ILE A 188 -2.62 15.75 6.78
N LEU A 189 -1.41 16.27 6.98
CA LEU A 189 -1.20 17.42 7.87
C LEU A 189 -1.81 18.72 7.33
N TYR A 190 -2.06 18.82 6.02
CA TYR A 190 -2.36 20.09 5.36
C TYR A 190 -3.71 20.12 4.64
N LYS A 191 -4.41 18.99 4.53
CA LYS A 191 -5.61 18.86 3.69
C LYS A 191 -6.68 18.03 4.41
N GLU A 192 -7.94 18.30 4.07
CA GLU A 192 -9.08 17.53 4.56
C GLU A 192 -9.12 16.13 3.93
N ASP A 193 -9.49 15.13 4.73
CA ASP A 193 -9.47 13.72 4.32
C ASP A 193 -10.36 13.44 3.10
N GLU A 194 -11.57 14.01 3.06
CA GLU A 194 -12.50 13.84 1.92
C GLU A 194 -11.92 14.37 0.61
N TYR A 195 -11.23 15.52 0.68
CA TYR A 195 -10.56 16.10 -0.48
C TYR A 195 -9.42 15.20 -0.96
N LEU A 196 -8.61 14.66 -0.05
CA LEU A 196 -7.52 13.75 -0.39
C LEU A 196 -8.03 12.45 -1.03
N VAL A 197 -9.07 11.85 -0.46
CA VAL A 197 -9.70 10.64 -1.01
C VAL A 197 -10.16 10.86 -2.45
N GLU A 198 -10.90 11.93 -2.72
CA GLU A 198 -11.41 12.21 -4.07
C GLU A 198 -10.28 12.58 -5.04
N LEU A 199 -9.24 13.30 -4.59
CA LEU A 199 -8.07 13.62 -5.40
C LEU A 199 -7.33 12.36 -5.86
N HIS A 200 -6.96 11.49 -4.92
CA HIS A 200 -6.20 10.27 -5.21
C HIS A 200 -7.05 9.26 -5.99
N ARG A 201 -8.35 9.19 -5.75
CA ARG A 201 -9.29 8.42 -6.57
C ARG A 201 -9.27 8.84 -8.04
N ARG A 202 -9.30 10.15 -8.33
CA ARG A 202 -9.23 10.67 -9.71
C ARG A 202 -7.89 10.39 -10.37
N ARG A 203 -6.79 10.57 -9.63
CA ARG A 203 -5.43 10.27 -10.13
C ARG A 203 -5.27 8.79 -10.46
N ALA A 204 -5.77 7.90 -9.61
CA ALA A 204 -5.79 6.47 -9.86
C ALA A 204 -6.55 6.13 -11.15
N LEU A 205 -7.76 6.65 -11.35
CA LEU A 205 -8.53 6.46 -12.59
C LEU A 205 -7.79 6.96 -13.83
N ALA A 206 -7.14 8.13 -13.74
CA ALA A 206 -6.36 8.67 -14.84
C ALA A 206 -5.18 7.76 -15.20
N ALA A 207 -4.44 7.29 -14.21
CA ALA A 207 -3.32 6.38 -14.40
C ALA A 207 -3.76 5.03 -15.00
N ILE A 208 -4.83 4.43 -14.46
CA ILE A 208 -5.39 3.16 -14.95
C ILE A 208 -5.84 3.28 -16.40
N ASN A 209 -6.56 4.34 -16.76
CA ASN A 209 -7.02 4.55 -18.14
C ASN A 209 -5.86 4.80 -19.12
N LYS A 210 -4.74 5.36 -18.64
CA LYS A 210 -3.54 5.62 -19.44
C LYS A 210 -2.73 4.35 -19.70
N THR A 211 -2.65 3.45 -18.72
CA THR A 211 -1.74 2.30 -18.77
C THR A 211 -2.43 0.95 -18.99
N ASN A 212 -3.76 0.89 -18.78
CA ASN A 212 -4.54 -0.35 -18.70
C ASN A 212 -3.97 -1.34 -17.67
N SER A 213 -3.40 -0.84 -16.57
CA SER A 213 -2.76 -1.66 -15.55
C SER A 213 -3.75 -2.57 -14.82
N VAL A 214 -3.41 -3.85 -14.77
CA VAL A 214 -4.18 -4.87 -14.06
C VAL A 214 -4.04 -4.68 -12.56
N ILE A 215 -2.81 -4.45 -12.08
CA ILE A 215 -2.55 -4.23 -10.65
C ILE A 215 -3.15 -2.91 -10.17
N GLY A 216 -3.14 -1.88 -11.02
CA GLY A 216 -3.80 -0.60 -10.77
C GLY A 216 -5.30 -0.76 -10.58
N GLN A 217 -5.97 -1.38 -11.56
CA GLN A 217 -7.42 -1.67 -11.49
C GLN A 217 -7.78 -2.48 -10.24
N SER A 218 -6.95 -3.45 -9.91
CA SER A 218 -7.09 -4.29 -8.73
C SER A 218 -7.10 -3.48 -7.43
N TYR A 219 -6.06 -2.67 -7.19
CA TYR A 219 -6.00 -1.81 -6.01
C TYR A 219 -7.12 -0.77 -5.97
N PHE A 220 -7.54 -0.25 -7.13
CA PHE A 220 -8.64 0.70 -7.23
C PHE A 220 -9.98 0.07 -6.82
N GLU A 221 -10.31 -1.13 -7.32
CA GLU A 221 -11.54 -1.82 -6.92
C GLU A 221 -11.58 -2.10 -5.43
N TYR A 222 -10.45 -2.46 -4.83
CA TYR A 222 -10.36 -2.64 -3.38
C TYR A 222 -10.54 -1.32 -2.63
N ALA A 223 -9.94 -0.22 -3.11
CA ALA A 223 -10.12 1.11 -2.53
C ALA A 223 -11.59 1.57 -2.56
N GLU A 224 -12.29 1.38 -3.70
CA GLU A 224 -13.73 1.72 -3.82
C GLU A 224 -14.56 0.98 -2.78
N SER A 225 -14.18 -0.26 -2.48
CA SER A 225 -14.91 -1.10 -1.53
C SER A 225 -14.70 -0.70 -0.06
N LEU A 226 -13.63 0.03 0.24
CA LEU A 226 -13.32 0.56 1.57
C LEU A 226 -13.82 1.99 1.78
N LYS A 227 -14.20 2.69 0.71
CA LYS A 227 -14.45 4.14 0.72
C LYS A 227 -15.40 4.61 1.83
N GLU A 228 -16.47 3.86 2.09
CA GLU A 228 -17.49 4.22 3.08
C GLU A 228 -17.17 3.69 4.49
N GLU A 229 -16.49 2.54 4.60
CA GLU A 229 -16.21 1.87 5.88
C GLU A 229 -14.89 2.31 6.52
N ASP A 230 -13.87 2.56 5.69
CA ASP A 230 -12.53 2.99 6.08
C ASP A 230 -11.94 3.95 5.02
N PRO A 231 -12.35 5.24 5.04
CA PRO A 231 -11.89 6.24 4.09
C PRO A 231 -10.36 6.40 4.10
N SER A 232 -9.73 6.29 5.27
CA SER A 232 -8.26 6.41 5.41
C SER A 232 -7.54 5.25 4.72
N ALA A 233 -8.03 4.02 4.85
CA ALA A 233 -7.49 2.90 4.08
C ALA A 233 -7.79 3.07 2.58
N SER A 234 -8.98 3.55 2.21
CA SER A 234 -9.33 3.80 0.81
C SER A 234 -8.34 4.78 0.15
N LEU A 235 -7.96 5.85 0.85
CA LEU A 235 -6.96 6.81 0.41
C LEU A 235 -5.63 6.13 0.06
N VAL A 236 -5.09 5.31 0.97
CA VAL A 236 -3.84 4.58 0.76
C VAL A 236 -3.94 3.67 -0.46
N TYR A 237 -5.05 2.94 -0.63
CA TYR A 237 -5.24 2.03 -1.74
C TYR A 237 -5.48 2.73 -3.08
N TYR A 238 -6.12 3.90 -3.11
CA TYR A 238 -6.17 4.73 -4.32
C TYR A 238 -4.77 5.19 -4.73
N THR A 239 -3.95 5.64 -3.78
CA THR A 239 -2.58 6.06 -4.10
C THR A 239 -1.70 4.87 -4.53
N TYR A 240 -1.90 3.66 -3.96
CA TYR A 240 -1.29 2.44 -4.49
C TYR A 240 -1.73 2.16 -5.93
N ALA A 241 -3.03 2.24 -6.21
CA ALA A 241 -3.56 2.05 -7.56
C ALA A 241 -2.92 3.03 -8.56
N GLU A 242 -2.80 4.31 -8.20
CA GLU A 242 -2.14 5.33 -9.01
C GLU A 242 -0.66 4.97 -9.30
N LYS A 243 0.16 4.77 -8.26
CA LYS A 243 1.60 4.57 -8.46
C LYS A 243 1.90 3.24 -9.15
N LEU A 244 1.21 2.17 -8.76
CA LEU A 244 1.41 0.84 -9.35
C LEU A 244 0.88 0.76 -10.78
N SER A 245 -0.11 1.57 -11.16
CA SER A 245 -0.51 1.69 -12.57
C SER A 245 0.62 2.17 -13.48
N ASN A 246 1.59 2.89 -12.92
CA ASN A 246 2.75 3.41 -13.64
C ASN A 246 4.01 2.53 -13.48
N LEU A 247 3.89 1.32 -12.92
CA LEU A 247 5.02 0.41 -12.70
C LEU A 247 5.81 0.17 -13.99
N ASN A 248 5.14 -0.04 -15.11
CA ASN A 248 5.79 -0.24 -16.40
C ASN A 248 6.63 0.97 -16.84
N GLN A 249 6.14 2.19 -16.60
CA GLN A 249 6.88 3.43 -16.95
C GLN A 249 8.12 3.59 -16.06
N LEU A 250 8.00 3.27 -14.77
CA LEU A 250 9.14 3.26 -13.83
C LEU A 250 10.23 2.27 -14.26
N LEU A 251 9.82 1.13 -14.81
CA LEU A 251 10.72 0.06 -15.25
C LEU A 251 11.30 0.29 -16.65
N ASN A 252 10.70 1.18 -17.45
CA ASN A 252 11.17 1.48 -18.82
C ASN A 252 11.78 2.87 -18.98
N GLN A 253 11.94 3.65 -17.91
CA GLN A 253 12.45 5.03 -17.94
C GLN A 253 11.69 6.00 -18.88
N ASP A 254 10.49 5.63 -19.33
CA ASP A 254 9.54 6.56 -19.98
C ASP A 254 8.87 7.51 -18.98
N PHE A 255 9.25 7.44 -17.70
CA PHE A 255 8.78 8.34 -16.65
C PHE A 255 9.36 9.75 -16.87
N LYS A 256 8.71 10.52 -17.73
CA LYS A 256 8.76 11.98 -17.63
C LYS A 256 7.88 12.34 -16.44
N PRO A 257 8.42 12.92 -15.34
CA PRO A 257 7.55 13.49 -14.32
C PRO A 257 6.63 14.47 -15.03
N GLU A 258 5.34 14.16 -15.08
CA GLU A 258 4.36 15.09 -15.64
C GLU A 258 4.46 16.34 -14.77
N GLU A 259 4.85 17.46 -15.37
CA GLU A 259 4.72 18.76 -14.71
C GLU A 259 3.25 18.92 -14.39
N ILE A 260 2.88 18.68 -13.12
CA ILE A 260 1.55 18.98 -12.62
C ILE A 260 1.43 20.50 -12.74
N LYS A 261 0.79 20.98 -13.81
CA LYS A 261 0.45 22.39 -13.94
C LYS A 261 -0.49 22.69 -12.79
N PRO A 262 -0.13 23.58 -11.84
CA PRO A 262 -0.95 23.85 -10.67
C PRO A 262 -2.39 24.27 -11.05
N SER A 263 -2.55 24.82 -12.25
CA SER A 263 -3.84 25.25 -12.82
C SER A 263 -4.88 24.14 -13.05
N GLU A 264 -4.50 22.86 -13.10
CA GLU A 264 -5.47 21.76 -13.29
C GLU A 264 -6.09 21.27 -11.98
N PHE A 265 -5.47 21.54 -10.82
CA PHE A 265 -5.93 21.05 -9.51
C PHE A 265 -6.06 22.14 -8.44
N LEU A 266 -5.53 23.33 -8.68
CA LEU A 266 -5.79 24.52 -7.88
C LEU A 266 -6.70 25.43 -8.69
N THR A 267 -8.02 25.24 -8.58
CA THR A 267 -8.81 26.46 -8.40
C THR A 267 -8.41 26.94 -7.01
N PRO A 268 -7.64 28.05 -6.86
CA PRO A 268 -7.44 28.60 -5.54
C PRO A 268 -8.84 28.75 -4.93
N VAL A 269 -9.02 28.27 -3.69
CA VAL A 269 -10.24 28.55 -2.92
C VAL A 269 -10.47 30.04 -3.11
N SER A 270 -11.54 30.39 -3.85
CA SER A 270 -11.82 31.77 -4.15
C SER A 270 -12.26 32.39 -2.83
N CYS A 271 -11.30 32.87 -2.06
CA CYS A 271 -11.55 33.70 -0.90
C CYS A 271 -12.31 34.89 -1.44
N ASN A 272 -13.63 34.89 -1.23
CA ASN A 272 -14.46 36.00 -1.61
C ASN A 272 -14.06 37.17 -0.69
N TYR A 273 -13.13 38.00 -1.16
CA TYR A 273 -12.53 39.06 -0.33
C TYR A 273 -13.60 40.01 0.26
N LYS A 274 -14.78 40.06 -0.36
CA LYS A 274 -15.95 40.80 0.14
C LYS A 274 -16.48 40.27 1.47
N THR A 275 -16.43 38.96 1.76
CA THR A 275 -16.82 38.42 3.07
C THR A 275 -15.69 38.57 4.10
N ALA A 276 -14.43 38.43 3.70
CA ALA A 276 -13.27 38.59 4.59
C ALA A 276 -13.12 40.02 5.14
N ILE A 277 -13.43 41.05 4.34
CA ILE A 277 -13.42 42.45 4.79
C ILE A 277 -14.48 42.68 5.86
N TRP A 278 -15.69 42.13 5.69
CA TRP A 278 -16.75 42.27 6.70
C TRP A 278 -16.34 41.67 8.05
N PHE A 279 -15.73 40.48 8.07
CA PHE A 279 -15.25 39.86 9.31
C PHE A 279 -14.12 40.65 9.97
N LEU A 280 -13.17 41.20 9.20
CA LEU A 280 -12.10 42.06 9.72
C LEU A 280 -12.62 43.40 10.26
N THR A 281 -13.58 44.02 9.57
CA THR A 281 -14.19 45.27 10.07
C THR A 281 -15.00 45.05 11.34
N ILE A 282 -15.77 43.96 11.43
CA ILE A 282 -16.53 43.61 12.62
C ILE A 282 -15.61 43.30 13.80
N SER A 283 -14.50 42.57 13.60
CA SER A 283 -13.57 42.25 14.68
C SER A 283 -12.85 43.49 15.20
N VAL A 284 -12.43 44.42 14.34
CA VAL A 284 -11.81 45.69 14.74
C VAL A 284 -12.79 46.57 15.51
N ILE A 285 -14.06 46.63 15.08
CA ILE A 285 -15.11 47.41 15.78
C ILE A 285 -15.41 46.78 17.16
N LEU A 286 -15.53 45.46 17.25
CA LEU A 286 -15.75 44.76 18.53
C LEU A 286 -14.59 44.95 19.50
N CYS A 287 -13.34 44.87 19.02
CA CYS A 287 -12.16 45.15 19.84
C CYS A 287 -12.11 46.60 20.33
N PHE A 288 -12.54 47.57 19.50
CA PHE A 288 -12.60 48.97 19.90
C PHE A 288 -13.68 49.23 20.96
N ILE A 289 -14.86 48.60 20.81
CA ILE A 289 -15.95 48.69 21.79
C ILE A 289 -15.56 48.04 23.12
N ALA A 290 -14.94 46.85 23.07
CA ALA A 290 -14.43 46.18 24.27
C ALA A 290 -13.35 47.00 24.99
N GLY A 291 -12.45 47.65 24.24
CA GLY A 291 -11.42 48.54 24.80
C GLY A 291 -12.00 49.79 25.47
N VAL A 292 -13.04 50.41 24.87
CA VAL A 292 -13.71 51.59 25.45
C VAL A 292 -14.53 51.23 26.70
N ILE A 293 -15.17 50.05 26.72
CA ILE A 293 -15.91 49.56 27.89
C ILE A 293 -14.94 49.21 29.02
N ALA A 294 -13.86 48.48 28.74
CA ALA A 294 -12.84 48.16 29.74
C ALA A 294 -12.16 49.42 30.31
N GLY A 295 -11.87 50.42 29.48
CA GLY A 295 -11.29 51.69 29.91
C GLY A 295 -12.23 52.59 30.73
N LYS A 296 -13.55 52.39 30.64
CA LYS A 296 -14.55 53.06 31.49
C LYS A 296 -14.79 52.37 32.83
N ILE A 297 -14.55 51.06 32.90
CA ILE A 297 -14.68 50.27 34.13
C ILE A 297 -13.44 50.47 35.04
N TRP A 298 -12.30 50.89 34.46
CA TRP A 298 -11.04 51.13 35.17
C TRP A 298 -10.74 52.63 35.43
N LYS A 299 -11.78 53.47 35.47
CA LYS A 299 -11.71 54.89 35.91
C LYS A 299 -12.63 55.15 37.08
#